data_AF-A0A4P7QEQ0-F1
#
_entry.id   AF-A0A4P7QEQ0-F1
#
_cell.length_a   1.000
_cell.length_b   1.000
_cell.length_c   1.000
_cell.angle_alpha   90.00
_cell.angle_beta   90.00
_cell.angle_gamma   90.00
#
_symmetry.space_group_name_H-M   'P 1'
#
loop_
_entity.id
_entity.type
_entity.pdbx_description
1 polymer ?
#
loop_
_entity_poly.entity_id
_entity_poly.type
_entity_poly.pdbx_seq_one_letter_code
_entity_poly.pdbx_strand_id
1 'polypeptide(L)'
;MEISVDELLEFDPPPIVTEEEARKTAKFALQSASGFGEAYCRGNPEANHIDSAGNYRPGVRSVVLMAAAQIMAKPGQVQKRDQTGAVSYLRGEGFKGFTLGELQCLNRYRKTAK
;
A
#
# COMPACT_ATOMS: atom_id res chain seq x y z
N MET A 1 -3.41 13.60 -10.22
CA MET A 1 -4.05 12.38 -10.60
C MET A 1 -4.04 11.47 -9.38
N GLU A 2 -5.20 11.26 -8.79
CA GLU A 2 -5.45 10.19 -7.84
C GLU A 2 -5.06 8.85 -8.50
N ILE A 3 -4.47 7.90 -7.76
CA ILE A 3 -4.10 6.59 -8.32
C ILE A 3 -5.40 5.86 -8.63
N SER A 4 -5.64 5.52 -9.91
CA SER A 4 -6.88 4.85 -10.30
C SER A 4 -6.83 3.36 -9.96
N VAL A 5 -8.01 2.77 -9.77
CA VAL A 5 -8.14 1.32 -9.60
C VAL A 5 -7.61 0.57 -10.82
N ASP A 6 -7.87 1.11 -12.02
CA ASP A 6 -7.41 0.51 -13.27
C ASP A 6 -5.88 0.52 -13.36
N GLU A 7 -5.22 1.59 -12.90
CA GLU A 7 -3.75 1.65 -12.85
C GLU A 7 -3.16 0.59 -11.91
N LEU A 8 -3.79 0.35 -10.75
CA LEU A 8 -3.33 -0.70 -9.84
C LEU A 8 -3.50 -2.10 -10.45
N LEU A 9 -4.61 -2.33 -11.15
CA LEU A 9 -4.88 -3.62 -11.81
C LEU A 9 -3.96 -3.87 -13.01
N GLU A 10 -3.54 -2.81 -13.72
CA GLU A 10 -2.49 -2.89 -14.75
C GLU A 10 -1.12 -3.19 -14.14
N PHE A 11 -0.81 -2.58 -12.99
CA PHE A 11 0.47 -2.75 -12.31
C PHE A 11 0.64 -4.15 -11.70
N ASP A 12 -0.41 -4.69 -11.06
CA ASP A 12 -0.39 -5.99 -10.40
C ASP A 12 -1.73 -6.74 -10.62
N PRO A 13 -1.87 -7.51 -11.73
CA PRO A 13 -3.11 -8.22 -12.00
C PRO A 13 -3.30 -9.37 -11.00
N PRO A 14 -4.46 -9.49 -10.33
CA PRO A 14 -4.66 -10.48 -9.30
C PRO A 14 -4.71 -11.91 -9.87
N PRO A 15 -4.16 -12.90 -9.15
CA PRO A 15 -4.16 -14.29 -9.60
C PRO A 15 -5.55 -14.90 -9.34
N ILE A 16 -6.45 -14.77 -10.31
CA ILE A 16 -7.72 -15.50 -10.42
C ILE A 16 -8.77 -15.06 -9.39
N VAL A 17 -9.49 -13.99 -9.74
CA VAL A 17 -10.72 -13.51 -9.09
C VAL A 17 -11.65 -12.96 -10.18
N THR A 18 -12.95 -12.83 -9.88
CA THR A 18 -13.86 -12.12 -10.79
C THR A 18 -13.43 -10.64 -10.91
N GLU A 19 -13.67 -10.00 -12.06
CA GLU A 19 -13.27 -8.59 -12.27
C GLU A 19 -13.86 -7.66 -11.18
N GLU A 20 -15.09 -7.95 -10.74
CA GLU A 20 -15.76 -7.18 -9.69
C GLU A 20 -15.06 -7.30 -8.33
N GLU A 21 -14.65 -8.50 -7.93
CA GLU A 21 -13.90 -8.74 -6.70
C GLU A 21 -12.50 -8.14 -6.75
N ALA A 22 -11.85 -8.19 -7.91
CA ALA A 22 -10.56 -7.55 -8.15
C ALA A 22 -10.66 -6.03 -7.93
N ARG A 23 -11.64 -5.37 -8.54
CA ARG A 23 -11.87 -3.92 -8.38
C ARG A 23 -12.21 -3.53 -6.93
N LYS A 24 -13.04 -4.32 -6.24
CA LYS A 24 -13.36 -4.09 -4.81
C LYS A 24 -12.12 -4.20 -3.92
N THR A 25 -11.32 -5.23 -4.13
CA THR A 25 -10.07 -5.45 -3.38
C THR A 25 -9.06 -4.34 -3.67
N ALA A 26 -8.88 -3.98 -4.93
CA ALA A 26 -8.00 -2.90 -5.34
C ALA A 26 -8.40 -1.55 -4.74
N LYS A 27 -9.70 -1.23 -4.72
CA LYS A 27 -10.21 -0.02 -4.07
C LYS A 27 -9.90 0.00 -2.58
N PHE A 28 -10.14 -1.11 -1.88
CA PHE A 28 -9.83 -1.23 -0.46
C PHE A 28 -8.31 -1.12 -0.18
N ALA A 29 -7.50 -1.75 -1.03
CA ALA A 29 -6.05 -1.71 -0.93
C ALA A 29 -5.50 -0.29 -1.12
N LEU A 30 -6.00 0.45 -2.12
CA LEU A 30 -5.64 1.85 -2.34
C LEU A 30 -6.02 2.74 -1.16
N GLN A 31 -7.25 2.61 -0.64
CA GLN A 31 -7.70 3.36 0.53
C GLN A 31 -6.87 3.07 1.79
N SER A 32 -6.46 1.82 1.97
CA SER A 32 -5.62 1.42 3.10
C SER A 32 -4.20 1.97 2.94
N ALA A 33 -3.61 1.83 1.75
CA ALA A 33 -2.27 2.30 1.45
C ALA A 33 -2.15 3.83 1.54
N SER A 34 -3.14 4.58 1.04
CA SER A 34 -3.21 6.03 1.18
C SER A 34 -3.28 6.44 2.64
N GLY A 35 -4.16 5.81 3.43
CA GLY A 35 -4.28 6.05 4.86
C GLY A 35 -2.96 5.80 5.62
N PHE A 36 -2.23 4.74 5.29
CA PHE A 36 -0.91 4.49 5.87
C PHE A 36 0.12 5.56 5.49
N GLY A 37 0.14 5.98 4.22
CA GLY A 37 1.03 7.05 3.75
C GLY A 37 0.74 8.39 4.42
N GLU A 38 -0.53 8.77 4.54
CA GLU A 38 -1.00 10.00 5.19
C GLU A 38 -0.69 10.01 6.68
N ALA A 39 -0.97 8.91 7.38
CA ALA A 39 -0.67 8.74 8.80
C ALA A 39 0.84 8.87 9.05
N TYR A 40 1.67 8.26 8.19
CA TYR A 40 3.12 8.36 8.29
C TYR A 40 3.61 9.80 8.08
N CYS A 41 3.04 10.50 7.09
CA CYS A 41 3.38 11.89 6.79
C CYS A 41 2.78 12.91 7.78
N ARG A 42 1.94 12.45 8.73
CA ARG A 42 1.28 13.23 9.78
C ARG A 42 0.27 14.27 9.25
N GLY A 43 -0.56 13.88 8.29
CA GLY A 43 -1.89 14.48 7.99
C GLY A 43 -2.05 16.00 8.11
N ASN A 44 -1.19 16.81 7.51
CA ASN A 44 -1.42 18.25 7.42
C ASN A 44 -2.33 18.55 6.20
N PRO A 45 -3.38 19.38 6.29
CA PRO A 45 -4.15 19.85 5.12
C PRO A 45 -3.32 20.61 4.05
N GLU A 46 -2.11 21.07 4.38
CA GLU A 46 -1.11 21.60 3.43
C GLU A 46 -0.05 20.56 3.01
N ALA A 47 -0.40 19.27 3.15
CA ALA A 47 0.47 18.11 3.07
C ALA A 47 1.53 18.19 1.96
N ASN A 48 2.80 18.33 2.35
CA ASN A 48 3.96 18.25 1.44
C ASN A 48 4.04 16.96 0.62
N HIS A 49 3.25 15.92 0.94
CA HIS A 49 3.17 14.68 0.17
C HIS A 49 2.14 14.75 -0.97
N ILE A 50 1.25 15.75 -0.95
CA ILE A 50 0.29 16.09 -1.99
C ILE A 50 0.74 17.43 -2.63
N ASP A 51 0.55 17.59 -3.93
CA ASP A 51 0.79 18.85 -4.63
C ASP A 51 -0.43 19.79 -4.48
N SER A 52 -0.28 21.04 -4.92
CA SER A 52 -1.38 22.03 -4.89
C SER A 52 -2.57 21.64 -5.78
N ALA A 53 -2.41 20.65 -6.65
CA ALA A 53 -3.47 20.13 -7.50
C ALA A 53 -4.15 18.88 -6.90
N GLY A 54 -3.81 18.50 -5.65
CA GLY A 54 -4.43 17.38 -4.94
C GLY A 54 -3.81 16.01 -5.28
N ASN A 55 -2.61 15.97 -5.85
CA ASN A 55 -1.98 14.75 -6.35
C ASN A 55 -0.82 14.31 -5.46
N TYR A 56 -0.64 12.99 -5.29
CA TYR A 56 0.58 12.50 -4.66
C TYR A 56 1.81 12.92 -5.45
N ARG A 57 2.82 13.45 -4.73
CA ARG A 57 4.13 13.70 -5.32
C ARG A 57 4.74 12.40 -5.85
N PRO A 58 5.59 12.43 -6.89
CA PRO A 58 6.02 11.22 -7.61
C PRO A 58 6.55 10.11 -6.71
N GLY A 59 7.39 10.44 -5.73
CA GLY A 59 7.93 9.45 -4.79
C GLY A 59 6.89 8.86 -3.84
N VAL A 60 5.91 9.66 -3.41
CA VAL A 60 4.82 9.20 -2.54
C VAL A 60 3.86 8.30 -3.31
N ARG A 61 3.55 8.70 -4.56
CA ARG A 61 2.68 7.94 -5.46
C ARG A 61 3.20 6.52 -5.69
N SER A 62 4.49 6.37 -5.97
CA SER A 62 5.09 5.05 -6.17
C SER A 62 5.03 4.19 -4.90
N VAL A 63 5.26 4.79 -3.72
CA VAL A 63 5.16 4.07 -2.44
C VAL A 63 3.74 3.60 -2.17
N VAL A 64 2.74 4.45 -2.40
CA VAL A 64 1.32 4.10 -2.22
C VAL A 64 0.91 2.99 -3.19
N LEU A 65 1.34 3.07 -4.47
CA LEU A 65 1.06 2.04 -5.46
C LEU A 65 1.66 0.68 -5.08
N MET A 66 2.93 0.67 -4.66
CA MET A 66 3.62 -0.56 -4.22
C MET A 66 2.99 -1.16 -2.95
N ALA A 67 2.63 -0.32 -1.98
CA ALA A 67 1.94 -0.77 -0.77
C ALA A 67 0.54 -1.32 -1.09
N ALA A 68 -0.20 -0.68 -2.01
CA ALA A 68 -1.50 -1.15 -2.45
C ALA A 68 -1.40 -2.51 -3.15
N ALA A 69 -0.40 -2.70 -4.02
CA ALA A 69 -0.13 -4.00 -4.64
C ALA A 69 0.16 -5.10 -3.60
N GLN A 70 1.00 -4.81 -2.60
CA GLN A 70 1.27 -5.77 -1.52
C GLN A 70 0.02 -6.13 -0.70
N ILE A 71 -0.84 -5.15 -0.41
CA ILE A 71 -2.11 -5.36 0.30
C ILE A 71 -3.06 -6.18 -0.57
N MET A 72 -3.14 -5.90 -1.87
CA MET A 72 -3.99 -6.61 -2.82
C MET A 72 -3.53 -8.06 -3.02
N ALA A 73 -2.23 -8.31 -3.07
CA ALA A 73 -1.68 -9.66 -3.17
C ALA A 73 -2.05 -10.53 -1.96
N LYS A 74 -2.23 -9.93 -0.77
CA LYS A 74 -2.59 -10.64 0.48
C LYS A 74 -3.56 -9.81 1.34
N PRO A 75 -4.86 -9.74 0.97
CA PRO A 75 -5.83 -8.89 1.65
C PRO A 75 -6.09 -9.32 3.09
N GLY A 76 -6.00 -10.62 3.36
CA GLY A 76 -6.31 -11.19 4.66
C GLY A 76 -5.35 -10.77 5.75
N GLN A 77 -4.11 -10.40 5.44
CA GLN A 77 -3.04 -10.00 6.40
C GLN A 77 -2.74 -11.01 7.53
N VAL A 78 -3.51 -12.09 7.65
CA VAL A 78 -3.36 -13.16 8.62
C VAL A 78 -2.23 -14.05 8.14
N GLN A 79 -1.12 -13.99 8.87
CA GLN A 79 -0.06 -14.98 8.73
C GLN A 79 -0.61 -16.34 9.18
N LYS A 80 -0.81 -17.25 8.24
CA LYS A 80 -1.14 -18.65 8.55
C LYS A 80 0.17 -19.43 8.62
N ARG A 81 0.53 -19.84 9.83
CA ARG A 81 1.65 -20.76 10.05
C ARG A 81 1.10 -22.17 10.10
N ASP A 82 1.24 -22.89 9.00
CA ASP A 82 0.92 -24.32 8.96
C ASP A 82 2.14 -25.06 9.53
N GLN A 83 2.04 -25.52 10.78
CA GLN A 83 3.06 -26.32 11.44
C GLN A 83 2.60 -27.78 11.54
N THR A 84 3.41 -28.70 11.03
CA THR A 84 3.18 -30.14 11.17
C THR A 84 4.49 -30.78 11.63
N GLY A 85 4.54 -31.14 12.92
CA GLY A 85 5.77 -31.63 13.56
C GLY A 85 6.90 -30.59 13.55
N ALA A 86 8.09 -30.99 13.10
CA ALA A 86 9.27 -30.12 13.00
C ALA A 86 9.27 -29.21 11.75
N VAL A 87 8.33 -29.39 10.83
CA VAL A 87 8.25 -28.60 9.60
C VAL A 87 7.23 -27.49 9.78
N SER A 88 7.62 -26.24 9.50
CA SER A 88 6.70 -25.10 9.49
C SER A 88 6.75 -24.38 8.15
N TYR A 89 5.58 -24.20 7.54
CA TYR A 89 5.39 -23.40 6.34
C TYR A 89 4.65 -22.11 6.68
N LEU A 90 5.21 -20.98 6.27
CA LEU A 90 4.55 -19.67 6.37
C LEU A 90 3.71 -19.46 5.10
N ARG A 91 2.40 -19.66 5.19
CA ARG A 91 1.47 -19.27 4.13
C ARG A 91 1.17 -17.79 4.24
N GLY A 92 1.89 -17.02 3.42
CA GLY A 92 1.63 -15.61 3.20
C GLY A 92 2.17 -14.71 4.30
N GLU A 93 3.34 -14.10 4.06
CA GLU A 93 3.69 -12.86 4.77
C GLU A 93 2.78 -11.73 4.30
N GLY A 94 1.84 -11.28 5.15
CA GLY A 94 1.04 -10.08 4.89
C GLY A 94 1.90 -8.82 4.71
N PHE A 95 1.25 -7.67 4.50
CA PHE A 95 1.87 -6.35 4.53
C PHE A 95 2.58 -6.14 5.87
N LYS A 96 3.90 -6.07 5.84
CA LYS A 96 4.76 -5.90 7.02
C LYS A 96 5.02 -4.43 7.36
N GLY A 97 4.36 -3.50 6.66
CA GLY A 97 4.71 -2.09 6.67
C GLY A 97 5.66 -1.71 5.53
N PHE A 98 6.04 -0.44 5.52
CA PHE A 98 6.92 0.11 4.48
C PHE A 98 8.36 -0.38 4.64
N THR A 99 8.99 -0.68 3.52
CA THR A 99 10.42 -0.98 3.44
C THR A 99 11.28 0.24 3.77
N LEU A 100 12.56 0.05 4.08
CA LEU A 100 13.48 1.16 4.35
C LEU A 100 13.57 2.15 3.16
N GLY A 101 13.52 1.66 1.93
CA GLY A 101 13.53 2.50 0.73
C GLY A 101 12.24 3.33 0.60
N GLU A 102 11.08 2.71 0.83
CA GLU A 102 9.79 3.40 0.83
C GLU A 102 9.73 4.46 1.95
N LEU A 103 10.23 4.13 3.14
CA LEU A 103 10.35 5.07 4.25
C LEU A 103 11.30 6.23 3.93
N GLN A 104 12.41 6.01 3.23
CA GLN A 104 13.29 7.10 2.79
C GLN A 104 12.57 8.06 1.84
N CYS A 105 11.75 7.55 0.93
CA CYS A 105 10.91 8.38 0.07
C CYS A 105 9.89 9.19 0.87
N LEU A 106 9.18 8.56 1.82
CA LEU A 106 8.18 9.23 2.65
C LEU A 106 8.80 10.23 3.63
N ASN A 107 10.00 9.94 4.17
CA ASN A 107 10.70 10.82 5.10
C ASN A 107 11.03 12.19 4.50
N ARG A 108 11.20 12.31 3.18
CA ARG A 108 11.39 13.60 2.49
C ARG A 108 10.20 14.54 2.68
N TYR A 109 9.01 13.98 2.86
CA TYR A 109 7.75 14.72 2.96
C TYR A 109 7.15 14.68 4.36
N ARG A 110 7.79 13.95 5.29
CA ARG A 110 7.37 13.82 6.68
C ARG A 110 7.71 15.09 7.45
N LYS A 111 6.74 15.58 8.23
CA LYS A 111 6.99 16.66 9.20
C LYS A 111 7.78 16.12 10.39
N THR A 112 9.03 16.55 10.55
CA THR A 112 9.83 16.30 11.75
C THR A 112 9.12 16.93 12.95
N ALA A 113 9.09 16.22 14.08
CA ALA A 113 8.64 16.85 15.33
C ALA A 113 9.61 18.01 15.61
N LYS A 114 9.07 19.20 15.83
CA LYS A 114 9.83 20.34 16.33
C LYS A 114 9.91 20.23 17.84
#